data_AF-A0A453FGW2-F1
#
_entry.id   AF-A0A453FGW2-F1
#
_cell.length_a   1.000
_cell.length_b   1.000
_cell.length_c   1.000
_cell.angle_alpha   90.00
_cell.angle_beta   90.00
_cell.angle_gamma   90.00
#
_symmetry.space_group_name_H-M   'P 1'
#
loop_
_entity.id
_entity.type
_entity.pdbx_description
1 polymer ?
#
loop_
_entity_poly.entity_id
_entity_poly.type
_entity_poly.pdbx_seq_one_letter_code
_entity_poly.pdbx_strand_id
1 'polypeptide(L)'
;PSSSPSRAGEEEARASLLYSYKHTLNGFAALLSEEEATKLSEKTEVVSTFRSDGRWSPHTTRSWEFVGLEEGLSKGWQPSGAHAGENVIVGMLDSGIWPESRSFSDEGLGPVPARWKGVCQGGDSFNSSACNRKVIGARCYLKAYEAHHGRLNTTNAYRSPRDHDGHGTHTAST
;
A
#
# COMPACT_ATOMS: atom_id res chain seq x y z
N PRO A 1 3.20 -41.36 -2.04
CA PRO A 1 4.56 -40.97 -2.47
C PRO A 1 4.57 -39.51 -2.94
N SER A 2 4.94 -38.57 -2.07
CA SER A 2 5.13 -37.17 -2.46
C SER A 2 6.48 -37.06 -3.17
N SER A 3 6.47 -37.02 -4.49
CA SER A 3 7.65 -36.67 -5.28
C SER A 3 8.05 -35.24 -4.94
N SER A 4 9.25 -35.05 -4.39
CA SER A 4 9.85 -33.73 -4.20
C SER A 4 9.97 -33.02 -5.55
N PRO A 5 9.63 -31.73 -5.63
CA PRO A 5 9.68 -30.99 -6.89
C PRO A 5 11.11 -30.97 -7.45
N SER A 6 11.22 -30.98 -8.78
CA SER A 6 12.50 -30.78 -9.44
C SER A 6 13.00 -29.36 -9.19
N ARG A 7 14.32 -29.15 -9.18
CA ARG A 7 14.93 -27.82 -9.02
C ARG A 7 14.40 -26.79 -10.05
N ALA A 8 14.09 -27.24 -11.27
CA ALA A 8 13.48 -26.42 -12.31
C ALA A 8 12.05 -25.99 -11.92
N GLY A 9 11.24 -26.89 -11.37
CA GLY A 9 9.90 -26.56 -10.88
C GLY A 9 9.91 -25.63 -9.66
N GLU A 10 10.93 -25.71 -8.80
CA GLU A 10 11.10 -24.77 -7.68
C GLU A 10 11.44 -23.35 -8.16
N GLU A 11 12.28 -23.21 -9.18
CA GLU A 11 12.60 -21.91 -9.76
C GLU A 11 11.39 -21.28 -10.47
N GLU A 12 10.62 -22.08 -11.21
CA GLU A 12 9.39 -21.65 -11.86
C GLU A 12 8.35 -21.18 -10.83
N ALA A 13 8.13 -21.97 -9.76
CA ALA A 13 7.23 -21.58 -8.68
C ALA A 13 7.66 -20.27 -7.99
N ARG A 14 8.97 -20.05 -7.83
CA ARG A 14 9.51 -18.80 -7.27
C ARG A 14 9.33 -17.62 -8.24
N ALA A 15 9.49 -17.85 -9.55
CA ALA A 15 9.33 -16.82 -10.56
C ALA A 15 7.87 -16.35 -10.69
N SER A 16 6.92 -17.27 -10.51
CA SER A 16 5.48 -16.98 -10.55
C SER A 16 4.96 -16.23 -9.31
N LEU A 17 5.68 -16.27 -8.19
CA LEU A 17 5.26 -15.67 -6.93
C LEU A 17 5.40 -14.13 -6.94
N LEU A 18 4.28 -13.42 -6.83
CA LEU A 18 4.25 -11.96 -6.75
C LEU A 18 4.40 -11.49 -5.29
N TYR A 19 3.51 -11.96 -4.42
CA TYR A 19 3.45 -11.57 -3.01
C TYR A 19 3.13 -12.77 -2.12
N SER A 20 3.64 -12.73 -0.89
CA SER A 20 3.33 -13.71 0.16
C SER A 20 2.80 -12.98 1.39
N TYR A 21 1.75 -13.55 1.97
CA TYR A 21 1.03 -13.00 3.10
C TYR A 21 1.09 -13.98 4.27
N LYS A 22 1.40 -13.48 5.47
CA LYS A 22 1.57 -14.31 6.67
C LYS A 22 0.94 -13.75 7.95
N HIS A 23 0.48 -12.50 7.92
CA HIS A 23 0.05 -11.79 9.14
C HIS A 23 -1.47 -11.76 9.25
N THR A 24 -2.17 -11.29 8.22
CA THR A 24 -3.63 -11.19 8.19
C THR A 24 -4.28 -12.42 7.56
N LEU A 25 -3.58 -13.03 6.60
CA LEU A 25 -3.98 -14.22 5.89
C LEU A 25 -2.74 -15.05 5.59
N ASN A 26 -2.89 -16.37 5.61
CA ASN A 26 -1.86 -17.31 5.16
C ASN A 26 -2.12 -17.59 3.68
N GLY A 27 -1.36 -16.95 2.79
CA GLY A 27 -1.62 -17.06 1.36
C GLY A 27 -0.59 -16.35 0.51
N PHE A 28 -0.83 -16.32 -0.79
CA PHE A 28 0.05 -15.68 -1.77
C PHE A 28 -0.73 -15.17 -2.98
N ALA A 29 -0.10 -14.27 -3.72
CA ALA A 29 -0.52 -13.89 -5.07
C ALA A 29 0.56 -14.38 -6.05
N ALA A 30 0.15 -15.05 -7.13
CA ALA A 30 1.04 -15.60 -8.14
C ALA A 30 0.43 -15.46 -9.54
N LEU A 31 1.29 -15.45 -10.55
CA LEU A 31 0.89 -15.64 -11.93
C LEU A 31 0.77 -17.13 -12.20
N LEU A 32 -0.42 -17.56 -12.60
CA LEU A 32 -0.76 -18.96 -12.81
C LEU A 32 -1.57 -19.08 -14.09
N SER A 33 -1.42 -20.20 -14.80
CA SER A 33 -2.38 -20.58 -15.83
C SER A 33 -3.73 -20.91 -15.19
N GLU A 34 -4.80 -20.96 -16.00
CA GLU A 34 -6.12 -21.36 -15.49
C GLU A 34 -6.07 -22.79 -14.95
N GLU A 35 -5.35 -23.70 -15.61
CA GLU A 35 -5.18 -25.09 -15.16
C GLU A 35 -4.42 -25.19 -13.84
N GLU A 36 -3.37 -24.38 -13.66
CA GLU A 36 -2.61 -24.33 -12.40
C GLU A 36 -3.46 -23.78 -11.25
N ALA A 37 -4.23 -22.72 -11.51
CA ALA A 37 -5.15 -22.14 -10.53
C ALA A 37 -6.25 -23.14 -10.12
N THR A 38 -6.80 -23.90 -11.08
CA THR A 38 -7.78 -24.96 -10.81
C THR A 38 -7.16 -26.06 -9.95
N LYS A 39 -5.99 -26.59 -10.34
CA LYS A 39 -5.29 -27.63 -9.55
C LYS A 39 -4.98 -27.18 -8.12
N LEU A 40 -4.64 -25.90 -7.93
CA LEU A 40 -4.43 -25.34 -6.59
C LEU A 40 -5.73 -25.24 -5.81
N SER A 41 -6.84 -24.84 -6.44
CA SER A 41 -8.14 -24.72 -5.78
C SER A 41 -8.71 -26.05 -5.29
N GLU A 42 -8.29 -27.16 -5.89
CA GLU A 42 -8.71 -28.52 -5.50
C GLU A 42 -7.91 -29.09 -4.31
N LYS A 43 -6.84 -28.42 -3.88
CA LYS A 43 -6.05 -28.88 -2.72
C LYS A 43 -6.78 -28.59 -1.42
N THR A 44 -6.83 -29.59 -0.54
CA THR A 44 -7.45 -29.49 0.80
C THR A 44 -6.86 -28.38 1.67
N GLU A 45 -5.62 -27.99 1.42
CA GLU A 45 -4.88 -26.95 2.12
C GLU A 45 -5.22 -25.53 1.61
N VAL A 46 -5.93 -25.41 0.48
CA VAL A 46 -6.32 -24.14 -0.13
C VAL A 46 -7.78 -23.86 0.18
N VAL A 47 -8.03 -22.82 0.98
CA VAL A 47 -9.39 -22.44 1.40
C VAL A 47 -10.19 -21.83 0.23
N SER A 48 -9.53 -21.02 -0.60
CA SER A 48 -10.18 -20.30 -1.70
C SER A 48 -9.16 -19.73 -2.68
N THR A 49 -9.51 -19.66 -3.96
CA THR A 49 -8.75 -18.96 -5.00
C THR A 49 -9.60 -17.86 -5.63
N PHE A 50 -8.98 -16.73 -5.97
CA PHE A 50 -9.65 -15.60 -6.61
C PHE A 50 -8.79 -15.07 -7.75
N ARG A 51 -9.39 -14.87 -8.92
CA ARG A 51 -8.73 -14.23 -10.06
C ARG A 51 -8.63 -12.73 -9.79
N SER A 52 -7.43 -12.17 -9.94
CA SER A 52 -7.23 -10.72 -9.95
C SER A 52 -7.70 -10.16 -11.30
N ASP A 53 -8.61 -9.18 -11.27
CA ASP A 53 -9.15 -8.53 -12.47
C ASP A 53 -8.30 -7.33 -12.96
N GLY A 54 -7.31 -6.93 -12.16
CA GLY A 54 -6.30 -5.92 -12.51
C GLY A 54 -6.84 -4.50 -12.65
N ARG A 55 -8.11 -4.26 -12.32
CA ARG A 55 -8.77 -2.96 -12.49
C ARG A 55 -8.92 -2.27 -11.16
N TRP A 56 -8.24 -1.13 -11.02
CA TRP A 56 -8.34 -0.26 -9.86
C TRP A 56 -8.49 1.18 -10.36
N SER A 57 -9.49 1.90 -9.87
CA SER A 57 -9.69 3.32 -10.16
C SER A 57 -9.76 4.09 -8.84
N PRO A 58 -9.11 5.25 -8.72
CA PRO A 58 -9.35 6.15 -7.60
C PRO A 58 -10.83 6.53 -7.52
N HIS A 59 -11.40 6.49 -6.32
CA HIS A 59 -12.84 6.68 -6.10
C HIS A 59 -13.20 8.03 -5.47
N THR A 60 -12.28 8.98 -5.32
CA THR A 60 -12.59 10.25 -4.64
C THR A 60 -12.70 11.44 -5.61
N THR A 61 -13.77 12.22 -5.47
CA THR A 61 -14.08 13.41 -6.30
C THR A 61 -14.50 14.63 -5.47
N ARG A 62 -13.75 14.96 -4.39
CA ARG A 62 -13.94 16.09 -3.41
C ARG A 62 -14.85 15.75 -2.20
N SER A 63 -14.91 16.55 -1.12
CA SER A 63 -13.94 16.90 -0.06
C SER A 63 -14.76 17.54 1.08
N TRP A 64 -14.53 17.18 2.34
CA TRP A 64 -14.91 17.87 3.61
C TRP A 64 -16.34 18.39 3.88
N GLU A 65 -16.99 19.07 2.94
CA GLU A 65 -18.37 19.59 3.10
C GLU A 65 -19.36 18.47 3.42
N PHE A 66 -19.12 17.25 2.92
CA PHE A 66 -20.00 16.10 3.11
C PHE A 66 -20.06 15.57 4.56
N VAL A 67 -19.03 15.82 5.38
CA VAL A 67 -18.95 15.33 6.78
C VAL A 67 -19.22 16.42 7.84
N GLY A 68 -19.60 17.63 7.43
CA GLY A 68 -19.99 18.71 8.37
C GLY A 68 -18.87 19.18 9.30
N LEU A 69 -17.60 18.90 8.97
CA LEU A 69 -16.46 19.21 9.84
C LEU A 69 -16.26 20.73 10.03
N GLU A 70 -16.61 21.53 9.01
CA GLU A 70 -16.62 23.00 9.09
C GLU A 70 -17.62 23.52 10.12
N GLU A 71 -18.78 22.87 10.28
CA GLU A 71 -19.75 23.22 11.31
C GLU A 71 -19.26 22.88 12.72
N GLY A 72 -18.46 21.82 12.87
CA GLY A 72 -17.82 21.47 14.14
C GLY A 72 -16.75 22.48 14.55
N LEU A 73 -15.84 22.82 13.63
CA LEU A 73 -14.75 23.77 13.87
C LEU A 73 -15.27 25.21 14.12
N SER A 74 -16.30 25.64 13.40
CA SER A 74 -16.96 26.95 13.61
C SER A 74 -17.77 27.04 14.91
N LYS A 75 -18.21 25.91 15.46
CA LYS A 75 -18.89 25.81 16.78
C LYS A 75 -17.93 25.60 17.96
N GLY A 76 -16.62 25.75 17.75
CA GLY A 76 -15.62 25.62 18.82
C GLY A 76 -15.34 24.19 19.25
N TRP A 77 -15.69 23.19 18.43
CA TRP A 77 -15.20 21.83 18.61
C TRP A 77 -13.69 21.79 18.32
N GLN A 78 -12.91 22.05 19.36
CA GLN A 78 -11.59 21.45 19.46
C GLN A 78 -11.81 20.02 19.97
N PRO A 79 -11.09 19.01 19.45
CA PRO A 79 -11.02 17.70 20.09
C PRO A 79 -10.60 17.90 21.56
N SER A 80 -11.59 17.97 22.44
CA SER A 80 -11.44 18.38 23.82
C SER A 80 -11.19 17.10 24.60
N GLY A 81 -9.94 16.67 24.59
CA GLY A 81 -9.49 15.44 25.22
C GLY A 81 -8.14 15.04 24.68
N ALA A 82 -7.20 14.82 25.59
CA ALA A 82 -5.78 14.57 25.37
C ALA A 82 -5.49 13.79 24.08
N HIS A 83 -4.60 14.36 23.26
CA HIS A 83 -3.83 13.72 22.21
C HIS A 83 -4.29 13.79 20.74
N ALA A 84 -5.45 14.33 20.33
CA ALA A 84 -5.75 14.60 18.90
C ALA A 84 -5.33 13.51 17.85
N GLY A 85 -5.45 12.22 18.20
CA GLY A 85 -4.99 11.10 17.36
C GLY A 85 -3.51 10.69 17.52
N GLU A 86 -2.80 11.17 18.54
CA GLU A 86 -1.42 10.78 18.86
C GLU A 86 -1.33 9.26 19.01
N ASN A 87 -0.27 8.68 18.47
CA ASN A 87 -0.04 7.24 18.41
C ASN A 87 -1.07 6.43 17.58
N VAL A 88 -2.06 7.06 16.95
CA VAL A 88 -2.86 6.45 15.88
C VAL A 88 -2.04 6.49 14.59
N ILE A 89 -2.06 5.40 13.84
CA ILE A 89 -1.38 5.29 12.55
C ILE A 89 -2.45 4.98 11.51
N VAL A 90 -2.61 5.88 10.55
CA VAL A 90 -3.55 5.74 9.44
C VAL A 90 -2.80 5.23 8.22
N GLY A 91 -3.25 4.11 7.64
CA GLY A 91 -2.71 3.55 6.41
C GLY A 91 -3.49 4.05 5.21
N MET A 92 -2.80 4.68 4.26
CA MET A 92 -3.38 5.17 3.00
C MET A 92 -2.97 4.26 1.84
N LEU A 93 -3.96 3.73 1.11
CA LEU A 93 -3.74 2.96 -0.12
C LEU A 93 -4.18 3.82 -1.30
N ASP A 94 -3.22 4.45 -1.97
CA ASP A 94 -3.48 5.47 -3.00
C ASP A 94 -2.32 5.54 -4.02
N SER A 95 -2.29 6.57 -4.87
CA SER A 95 -1.29 6.80 -5.94
C SER A 95 0.12 7.09 -5.43
N GLY A 96 0.29 7.35 -4.14
CA GLY A 96 1.57 7.66 -3.50
C GLY A 96 1.46 8.83 -2.54
N ILE A 97 2.61 9.42 -2.20
CA ILE A 97 2.66 10.66 -1.41
C ILE A 97 3.75 11.62 -1.93
N TRP A 98 3.49 12.92 -1.83
CA TRP A 98 4.47 13.99 -2.00
C TRP A 98 4.97 14.49 -0.62
N PRO A 99 6.04 13.90 -0.06
CA PRO A 99 6.43 14.11 1.34
C PRO A 99 6.91 15.53 1.63
N GLU A 100 7.32 16.30 0.63
CA GLU A 100 7.77 17.68 0.78
C GLU A 100 6.61 18.68 0.97
N SER A 101 5.35 18.23 0.90
CA SER A 101 4.19 19.08 1.17
C SER A 101 4.18 19.54 2.64
N ARG A 102 3.81 20.79 2.88
CA ARG A 102 3.68 21.36 4.24
C ARG A 102 2.69 20.60 5.12
N SER A 103 1.67 19.97 4.54
CA SER A 103 0.70 19.13 5.26
C SER A 103 1.33 17.92 5.95
N PHE A 104 2.55 17.54 5.54
CA PHE A 104 3.31 16.41 6.06
C PHE A 104 4.55 16.84 6.88
N SER A 105 4.62 18.10 7.30
CA SER A 105 5.62 18.56 8.26
C SER A 105 5.52 17.78 9.56
N ASP A 106 6.68 17.49 10.16
CA ASP A 106 6.77 16.79 11.44
C ASP A 106 7.11 17.71 12.62
N GLU A 107 7.07 19.02 12.39
CA GLU A 107 7.28 20.05 13.41
C GLU A 107 6.29 19.87 14.56
N GLY A 108 6.81 19.89 15.79
CA GLY A 108 6.01 19.69 17.00
C GLY A 108 5.59 18.24 17.29
N LEU A 109 5.92 17.27 16.43
CA LEU A 109 5.60 15.85 16.66
C LEU A 109 6.66 15.13 17.48
N GLY A 110 6.20 14.29 18.42
CA GLY A 110 7.01 13.34 19.17
C GLY A 110 7.58 12.20 18.31
N PRO A 111 8.37 11.28 18.89
CA PRO A 111 8.98 10.19 18.16
C PRO A 111 7.95 9.23 17.56
N VAL A 112 8.34 8.54 16.48
CA VAL A 112 7.52 7.49 15.87
C VAL A 112 7.21 6.40 16.91
N PRO A 113 5.95 5.92 17.01
CA PRO A 113 5.59 4.90 18.00
C PRO A 113 6.45 3.64 17.88
N ALA A 114 7.01 3.15 18.99
CA ALA A 114 7.93 2.00 18.98
C ALA A 114 7.31 0.69 18.42
N ARG A 115 5.98 0.60 18.45
CA ARG A 115 5.20 -0.50 17.85
C ARG A 115 5.21 -0.49 16.32
N TRP A 116 5.53 0.63 15.69
CA TRP A 116 5.62 0.72 14.23
C TRP A 116 6.79 -0.12 13.71
N LYS A 117 6.48 -1.02 12.77
CA LYS A 117 7.46 -1.89 12.09
C LYS A 117 7.41 -1.76 10.57
N GLY A 118 6.76 -0.69 10.08
CA GLY A 118 6.73 -0.39 8.65
C GLY A 118 8.09 0.06 8.14
N VAL A 119 8.16 0.28 6.83
CA VAL A 119 9.40 0.66 6.14
C VAL A 119 9.19 1.96 5.38
N CYS A 120 10.25 2.71 5.20
CA CYS A 120 10.32 3.76 4.19
C CYS A 120 11.02 3.19 2.96
N GLN A 121 10.24 2.66 2.02
CA GLN A 121 10.78 2.07 0.80
C GLN A 121 11.37 3.17 -0.10
N GLY A 122 12.64 3.02 -0.46
CA GLY A 122 13.27 3.88 -1.47
C GLY A 122 12.94 3.48 -2.91
N GLY A 123 13.20 4.39 -3.84
CA GLY A 123 13.05 4.21 -5.28
C GLY A 123 13.26 5.53 -6.03
N ASP A 124 12.74 5.61 -7.25
CA ASP A 124 12.82 6.82 -8.09
C ASP A 124 12.37 8.07 -7.32
N SER A 125 13.28 9.05 -7.22
CA SER A 125 13.06 10.33 -6.54
C SER A 125 12.55 10.21 -5.10
N PHE A 126 12.69 9.06 -4.44
CA PHE A 126 12.18 8.84 -3.07
C PHE A 126 13.22 8.03 -2.30
N ASN A 127 13.91 8.66 -1.36
CA ASN A 127 14.92 7.97 -0.54
C ASN A 127 14.37 7.74 0.88
N SER A 128 15.15 7.07 1.74
CA SER A 128 14.72 6.78 3.11
C SER A 128 14.49 8.03 3.97
N SER A 129 15.09 9.17 3.62
CA SER A 129 14.86 10.46 4.31
C SER A 129 13.55 11.15 3.92
N ALA A 130 12.82 10.61 2.94
CA ALA A 130 11.48 11.10 2.58
C ALA A 130 10.43 10.81 3.67
N CYS A 131 10.66 9.81 4.52
CA CYS A 131 9.84 9.58 5.71
C CYS A 131 10.38 10.38 6.90
N ASN A 132 9.46 10.84 7.75
CA ASN A 132 9.74 11.66 8.92
C ASN A 132 8.81 11.25 10.09
N ARG A 133 8.66 12.07 11.14
CA ARG A 133 7.77 11.70 12.27
C ARG A 133 6.27 11.83 11.95
N LYS A 134 5.89 12.41 10.81
CA LYS A 134 4.52 12.50 10.29
C LYS A 134 4.22 11.40 9.28
N VAL A 135 5.02 11.27 8.23
CA VAL A 135 4.98 10.17 7.25
C VAL A 135 5.97 9.10 7.70
N ILE A 136 5.50 8.19 8.54
CA ILE A 136 6.37 7.24 9.25
C ILE A 136 6.74 6.00 8.43
N GLY A 137 6.10 5.80 7.28
CA GLY A 137 6.51 4.80 6.30
C GLY A 137 5.75 4.93 4.99
N ALA A 138 6.34 4.36 3.96
CA ALA A 138 5.90 4.49 2.58
C ALA A 138 6.29 3.23 1.81
N ARG A 139 5.39 2.70 0.99
CA ARG A 139 5.61 1.48 0.21
C ARG A 139 4.82 1.53 -1.08
N CYS A 140 5.36 0.99 -2.16
CA CYS A 140 4.67 0.84 -3.43
C CYS A 140 4.58 -0.64 -3.82
N TYR A 141 3.49 -1.04 -4.47
CA TYR A 141 3.20 -2.44 -4.80
C TYR A 141 3.04 -2.63 -6.31
N LEU A 142 4.17 -2.67 -7.02
CA LEU A 142 4.17 -2.68 -8.49
C LEU A 142 4.16 -4.07 -9.12
N LYS A 143 4.58 -5.13 -8.42
CA LYS A 143 4.80 -6.45 -9.03
C LYS A 143 3.58 -6.99 -9.78
N ALA A 144 2.39 -6.88 -9.18
CA ALA A 144 1.16 -7.34 -9.80
C ALA A 144 0.77 -6.47 -11.02
N TYR A 145 0.92 -5.15 -10.92
CA TYR A 145 0.70 -4.26 -12.07
C TYR A 145 1.65 -4.63 -13.22
N GLU A 146 2.94 -4.77 -12.93
CA GLU A 146 3.95 -5.04 -13.97
C GLU A 146 3.82 -6.43 -14.59
N ALA A 147 3.30 -7.38 -13.83
CA ALA A 147 2.97 -8.70 -14.34
C ALA A 147 1.83 -8.68 -15.37
N HIS A 148 0.86 -7.77 -15.22
CA HIS A 148 -0.28 -7.64 -16.14
C HIS A 148 -0.06 -6.66 -17.28
N HIS A 149 0.67 -5.57 -17.04
CA HIS A 149 0.79 -4.44 -17.96
C HIS A 149 2.21 -4.22 -18.49
N GLY A 150 3.17 -5.03 -18.05
CA GLY A 150 4.58 -4.84 -18.33
C GLY A 150 5.21 -3.77 -17.43
N ARG A 151 6.51 -3.52 -17.65
CA ARG A 151 7.29 -2.61 -16.82
C ARG A 151 6.66 -1.21 -16.80
N LEU A 152 6.54 -0.62 -15.60
CA LEU A 152 5.99 0.72 -15.41
C LEU A 152 6.75 1.76 -16.27
N ASN A 153 6.00 2.58 -17.01
CA ASN A 153 6.55 3.69 -17.78
C ASN A 153 6.92 4.85 -16.85
N THR A 154 8.22 5.07 -16.65
CA THR A 154 8.74 6.07 -15.72
C THR A 154 8.73 7.51 -16.24
N THR A 155 8.21 7.74 -17.46
CA THR A 155 8.01 9.11 -17.97
C THR A 155 6.91 9.84 -17.17
N ASN A 156 5.86 9.11 -16.79
CA ASN A 156 4.67 9.64 -16.10
C ASN A 156 4.35 8.86 -14.81
N ALA A 157 5.35 8.23 -14.19
CA ALA A 157 5.18 7.49 -12.94
C ALA A 157 6.53 7.26 -12.26
N TYR A 158 6.52 6.91 -10.98
CA TYR A 158 7.71 6.55 -10.23
C TYR A 158 7.67 5.09 -9.82
N ARG A 159 8.81 4.39 -9.89
CA ARG A 159 8.97 3.07 -9.25
C ARG A 159 9.29 3.24 -7.77
N SER A 160 8.49 4.04 -7.08
CA SER A 160 8.66 4.36 -5.67
C SER A 160 7.32 4.76 -5.06
N PRO A 161 7.26 5.00 -3.74
CA PRO A 161 6.06 5.54 -3.10
C PRO A 161 5.76 7.01 -3.46
N ARG A 162 6.56 7.67 -4.31
CA ARG A 162 6.33 9.06 -4.71
C ARG A 162 5.05 9.18 -5.54
N ASP A 163 4.23 10.15 -5.19
CA ASP A 163 3.06 10.51 -5.96
C ASP A 163 3.46 11.27 -7.23
N HIS A 164 2.99 10.79 -8.38
CA HIS A 164 3.04 11.52 -9.65
C HIS A 164 1.68 12.13 -10.02
N ASP A 165 0.59 11.52 -9.56
CA ASP A 165 -0.78 11.85 -9.95
C ASP A 165 -1.34 13.01 -9.11
N GLY A 166 -1.08 12.98 -7.80
CA GLY A 166 -1.51 13.98 -6.84
C GLY A 166 -2.72 13.54 -5.99
N HIS A 167 -3.51 12.56 -6.45
CA HIS A 167 -4.67 12.07 -5.70
C HIS A 167 -4.30 11.55 -4.31
N GLY A 168 -3.22 10.78 -4.18
CA GLY A 168 -2.76 10.25 -2.91
C GLY A 168 -2.29 11.31 -1.94
N THR A 169 -1.55 12.31 -2.44
CA THR A 169 -1.14 13.49 -1.66
C THR A 169 -2.35 14.27 -1.18
N HIS A 170 -3.32 14.52 -2.06
CA HIS A 170 -4.56 15.24 -1.72
C HIS A 170 -5.36 14.50 -0.64
N THR A 171 -5.62 13.20 -0.86
CA THR A 171 -6.40 12.35 0.05
C THR A 171 -5.71 12.16 1.39
N ALA A 172 -4.38 12.02 1.42
CA ALA A 172 -3.64 11.90 2.68
C ALA A 172 -3.53 13.22 3.47
N SER A 173 -3.65 14.36 2.80
CA SER A 173 -3.69 15.69 3.43
C SER A 173 -5.08 16.13 3.85
N THR A 174 -6.09 15.36 3.45
CA THR A 174 -7.48 15.51 3.87
C THR A 174 -7.59 14.89 5.26
#